data_AF-A0A5J4SBQ5-F1
#
_entry.id   AF-A0A5J4SBQ5-F1
#
_cell.length_a   1.000
_cell.length_b   1.000
_cell.length_c   1.000
_cell.angle_alpha   90.00
_cell.angle_beta   90.00
_cell.angle_gamma   90.00
#
_symmetry.space_group_name_H-M   'P 1'
#
loop_
_entity.id
_entity.type
_entity.pdbx_description
1 polymer ?
#
loop_
_entity_poly.entity_id
_entity_poly.type
_entity_poly.pdbx_seq_one_letter_code
_entity_poly.pdbx_strand_id
1 'polypeptide(L)'
;SLTIEKSVFNGIDGQTGPFIRNNGNGVNLISTSIFRGAKFLDDGKGNHAALLFQPSQQYSTIRLDTFSDIENGSALLLDNSNENFVIIQNQFINIDAKTSLGGAIVILNPTATNIIRAQYNTFENNKGLKAGAIYIDASLRAPRYNIFYNIFTDNKAVGKVIEESIEEKELIEE
;
A
#
# COMPACT_ATOMS: atom_id res chain seq x y z
N SER A 1 -12.94 4.97 -17.39
CA SER A 1 -12.81 3.64 -16.79
C SER A 1 -11.43 3.09 -17.13
N LEU A 2 -10.75 2.50 -16.15
CA LEU A 2 -9.50 1.77 -16.34
C LEU A 2 -9.79 0.26 -16.28
N THR A 3 -9.25 -0.51 -17.22
CA THR A 3 -9.34 -1.98 -17.21
C THR A 3 -7.96 -2.56 -17.43
N ILE A 4 -7.49 -3.36 -16.48
CA ILE A 4 -6.21 -4.06 -16.53
C ILE A 4 -6.49 -5.51 -16.20
N GLU A 5 -6.24 -6.40 -17.16
CA GLU A 5 -6.41 -7.82 -16.96
C GLU A 5 -5.23 -8.60 -17.54
N LYS A 6 -4.88 -9.72 -16.90
CA LYS A 6 -3.91 -10.70 -17.44
C LYS A 6 -2.56 -10.08 -17.81
N SER A 7 -2.15 -9.08 -17.06
CA SER A 7 -0.93 -8.31 -17.32
C SER A 7 0.16 -8.65 -16.30
N VAL A 8 1.42 -8.48 -16.68
CA VAL A 8 2.56 -8.59 -15.77
C VAL A 8 3.33 -7.27 -15.79
N PHE A 9 3.38 -6.62 -14.64
CA PHE A 9 4.19 -5.45 -14.36
C PHE A 9 5.36 -5.91 -13.50
N ASN A 10 6.57 -5.75 -14.04
CA ASN A 10 7.77 -6.33 -13.45
C ASN A 10 8.91 -5.30 -13.47
N GLY A 11 9.57 -5.12 -12.33
CA GLY A 11 10.67 -4.17 -12.19
C GLY A 11 10.21 -2.81 -11.66
N ILE A 12 11.00 -1.76 -11.95
CA ILE A 12 11.11 -0.47 -11.25
C ILE A 12 12.32 -0.50 -10.31
N ASP A 13 13.29 0.36 -10.57
CA ASP A 13 14.45 0.57 -9.69
C ASP A 13 14.73 2.07 -9.58
N GLY A 14 14.69 2.59 -8.34
CA GLY A 14 15.03 3.98 -8.02
C GLY A 14 14.03 5.03 -8.50
N GLN A 15 12.85 4.63 -8.97
CA GLN A 15 11.82 5.58 -9.43
C GLN A 15 10.87 5.98 -8.30
N THR A 16 10.27 7.17 -8.39
CA THR A 16 9.30 7.69 -7.40
C THR A 16 7.84 7.46 -7.82
N GLY A 17 7.60 7.10 -9.08
CA GLY A 17 6.27 6.84 -9.64
C GLY A 17 5.83 5.38 -9.55
N PRO A 18 4.51 5.09 -9.49
CA PRO A 18 3.97 3.73 -9.50
C PRO A 18 4.10 3.07 -10.89
N PHE A 19 3.78 1.78 -11.00
CA PHE A 19 3.48 1.21 -12.33
C PHE A 19 2.28 1.91 -12.96
N ILE A 20 1.25 2.19 -12.14
CA ILE A 20 0.02 2.83 -12.59
C ILE A 20 -0.43 3.84 -11.56
N ARG A 21 -0.61 5.08 -12.03
CA ARG A 21 -1.26 6.16 -11.30
C ARG A 21 -2.61 6.41 -11.97
N ASN A 22 -3.70 6.18 -11.25
CA ASN A 22 -5.03 6.49 -11.73
C ASN A 22 -5.58 7.74 -11.03
N ASN A 23 -5.80 8.78 -11.84
CA ASN A 23 -6.41 10.05 -11.44
C ASN A 23 -7.74 10.30 -12.18
N GLY A 24 -8.22 9.29 -12.91
CA GLY A 24 -9.40 9.37 -13.75
C GLY A 24 -10.67 9.03 -12.97
N ASN A 25 -11.78 9.66 -13.37
CA ASN A 25 -13.11 9.25 -12.92
C ASN A 25 -13.56 8.01 -13.70
N GLY A 26 -14.21 7.06 -13.02
CA GLY A 26 -14.76 5.89 -13.68
C GLY A 26 -14.85 4.67 -12.78
N VAL A 27 -15.62 3.68 -13.23
CA VAL A 27 -15.53 2.32 -12.71
C VAL A 27 -14.22 1.70 -13.22
N ASN A 28 -13.40 1.18 -12.31
CA ASN A 28 -12.14 0.55 -12.66
C ASN A 28 -12.15 -0.94 -12.30
N LEU A 29 -11.50 -1.74 -13.14
CA LEU A 29 -11.29 -3.17 -12.94
C LEU A 29 -9.81 -3.50 -13.12
N ILE A 30 -9.21 -4.06 -12.08
CA ILE A 30 -7.88 -4.64 -12.12
C ILE A 30 -8.08 -6.09 -11.71
N SER A 31 -7.68 -7.01 -12.58
CA SER A 31 -7.94 -8.43 -12.34
C SER A 31 -6.86 -9.34 -12.91
N THR A 32 -6.56 -10.44 -12.21
CA THR A 32 -5.76 -11.54 -12.77
C THR A 32 -4.39 -11.07 -13.30
N SER A 33 -3.78 -10.10 -12.64
CA SER A 33 -2.52 -9.48 -13.04
C SER A 33 -1.46 -9.63 -11.96
N ILE A 34 -0.19 -9.45 -12.35
CA ILE A 34 0.96 -9.57 -11.45
C ILE A 34 1.69 -8.24 -11.41
N PHE A 35 1.96 -7.72 -10.21
CA PHE A 35 2.77 -6.54 -9.96
C PHE A 35 3.93 -6.95 -9.06
N ARG A 36 5.17 -6.96 -9.58
CA ARG A 36 6.29 -7.48 -8.80
C ARG A 36 7.63 -6.80 -9.05
N GLY A 37 8.52 -6.94 -8.07
CA GLY A 37 9.92 -6.55 -8.21
C GLY A 37 10.12 -5.04 -8.32
N ALA A 38 9.21 -4.25 -7.73
CA ALA A 38 9.31 -2.80 -7.75
C ALA A 38 10.14 -2.31 -6.57
N LYS A 39 11.20 -1.56 -6.85
CA LYS A 39 12.06 -0.93 -5.85
C LYS A 39 11.99 0.59 -6.01
N PHE A 40 11.22 1.23 -5.15
CA PHE A 40 11.08 2.68 -5.17
C PHE A 40 12.23 3.38 -4.45
N LEU A 41 12.36 4.68 -4.70
CA LEU A 41 13.36 5.51 -4.03
C LEU A 41 13.11 5.56 -2.52
N ASP A 42 14.16 5.38 -1.72
CA ASP A 42 14.10 5.57 -0.26
C ASP A 42 14.30 7.07 0.07
N ASP A 43 13.31 7.89 -0.29
CA ASP A 43 13.36 9.35 -0.10
C ASP A 43 12.59 9.84 1.14
N GLY A 44 12.07 8.92 1.94
CA GLY A 44 11.29 9.21 3.14
C GLY A 44 9.92 9.86 2.88
N LYS A 45 9.45 10.01 1.63
CA LYS A 45 8.17 10.67 1.32
C LYS A 45 6.95 9.76 1.42
N GLY A 46 7.13 8.46 1.66
CA GLY A 46 6.11 7.48 2.07
C GLY A 46 4.90 7.22 1.16
N ASN A 47 4.84 7.89 0.01
CA ASN A 47 3.72 7.83 -0.94
C ASN A 47 4.03 6.99 -2.18
N HIS A 48 4.96 6.05 -2.07
CA HIS A 48 5.31 5.14 -3.17
C HIS A 48 4.41 3.91 -3.12
N ALA A 49 3.94 3.46 -4.29
CA ALA A 49 3.11 2.27 -4.40
C ALA A 49 3.22 1.62 -5.78
N ALA A 50 2.96 0.33 -5.91
CA ALA A 50 2.82 -0.32 -7.21
C ALA A 50 1.61 0.21 -7.98
N LEU A 51 0.47 0.35 -7.30
CA LEU A 51 -0.75 1.00 -7.81
C LEU A 51 -1.14 2.16 -6.90
N LEU A 52 -1.36 3.33 -7.51
CA LEU A 52 -1.82 4.53 -6.84
C LEU A 52 -3.17 4.97 -7.41
N PHE A 53 -4.18 5.02 -6.54
CA PHE A 53 -5.45 5.68 -6.81
C PHE A 53 -5.45 7.02 -6.09
N GLN A 54 -5.61 8.10 -6.85
CA GLN A 54 -5.81 9.44 -6.31
C GLN A 54 -7.30 9.80 -6.36
N PRO A 55 -7.74 10.88 -5.69
CA PRO A 55 -9.15 11.18 -5.52
C PRO A 55 -9.96 11.11 -6.81
N SER A 56 -10.80 10.08 -6.90
CA SER A 56 -11.77 9.90 -7.98
C SER A 56 -13.18 9.79 -7.39
N GLN A 57 -14.18 10.06 -8.22
CA GLN A 57 -15.57 9.79 -7.90
C GLN A 57 -15.99 8.54 -8.66
N GLN A 58 -15.97 7.35 -8.02
CA GLN A 58 -16.74 6.13 -8.40
C GLN A 58 -16.38 4.87 -7.57
N TYR A 59 -16.11 3.73 -8.23
CA TYR A 59 -16.05 2.38 -7.67
C TYR A 59 -14.96 1.58 -8.39
N SER A 60 -14.03 0.99 -7.64
CA SER A 60 -12.94 0.17 -8.17
C SER A 60 -13.00 -1.25 -7.63
N THR A 61 -12.74 -2.22 -8.51
CA THR A 61 -12.54 -3.62 -8.14
C THR A 61 -11.11 -4.04 -8.47
N ILE A 62 -10.41 -4.61 -7.48
CA ILE A 62 -9.07 -5.18 -7.60
C ILE A 62 -9.19 -6.64 -7.15
N ARG A 63 -8.93 -7.60 -8.04
CA ARG A 63 -9.22 -9.01 -7.73
C ARG A 63 -8.29 -10.01 -8.39
N LEU A 64 -8.04 -11.13 -7.72
CA LEU A 64 -7.24 -12.23 -8.30
C LEU A 64 -5.85 -11.78 -8.77
N ASP A 65 -5.32 -10.69 -8.21
CA ASP A 65 -4.01 -10.14 -8.53
C ASP A 65 -2.96 -10.63 -7.53
N THR A 66 -1.70 -10.66 -7.98
CA THR A 66 -0.54 -10.93 -7.11
C THR A 66 0.35 -9.70 -7.07
N PHE A 67 0.60 -9.20 -5.86
CA PHE A 67 1.58 -8.17 -5.55
C PHE A 67 2.73 -8.82 -4.79
N SER A 68 3.94 -8.81 -5.34
CA SER A 68 5.07 -9.45 -4.67
C SER A 68 6.37 -8.66 -4.76
N ASP A 69 7.22 -8.79 -3.74
CA ASP A 69 8.61 -8.33 -3.77
C ASP A 69 8.71 -6.83 -4.13
N ILE A 70 7.98 -6.01 -3.37
CA ILE A 70 7.95 -4.55 -3.52
C ILE A 70 8.75 -3.93 -2.38
N GLU A 71 9.70 -3.04 -2.68
CA GLU A 71 10.57 -2.36 -1.73
C GLU A 71 10.30 -0.85 -1.70
N ASN A 72 10.37 -0.25 -0.51
CA ASN A 72 10.24 1.19 -0.25
C ASN A 72 8.93 1.81 -0.75
N GLY A 73 7.88 1.01 -0.87
CA GLY A 73 6.54 1.45 -1.22
C GLY A 73 5.51 0.37 -0.93
N SER A 74 4.24 0.75 -0.90
CA SER A 74 3.14 -0.18 -0.68
C SER A 74 2.76 -0.91 -1.98
N ALA A 75 1.95 -1.98 -1.91
CA ALA A 75 1.33 -2.51 -3.13
C ALA A 75 0.23 -1.57 -3.65
N LEU A 76 -0.69 -1.19 -2.77
CA LEU A 76 -1.82 -0.34 -3.08
C LEU A 76 -1.79 0.90 -2.19
N LEU A 77 -1.74 2.07 -2.81
CA LEU A 77 -2.02 3.33 -2.15
C LEU A 77 -3.33 3.90 -2.69
N LEU A 78 -4.31 4.01 -1.82
CA LEU A 78 -5.60 4.59 -2.11
C LEU A 78 -5.71 5.92 -1.37
N ASP A 79 -5.30 6.99 -2.04
CA ASP A 79 -5.42 8.37 -1.57
C ASP A 79 -6.80 8.88 -1.99
N ASN A 80 -7.81 8.55 -1.18
CA ASN A 80 -9.20 8.50 -1.61
C ASN A 80 -10.08 9.49 -0.88
N SER A 81 -10.62 10.48 -1.58
CA SER A 81 -11.67 11.32 -1.00
C SER A 81 -13.10 10.81 -1.22
N ASN A 82 -13.43 10.00 -2.24
CA ASN A 82 -14.84 9.65 -2.55
C ASN A 82 -15.07 8.32 -3.31
N GLU A 83 -14.08 7.43 -3.43
CA GLU A 83 -14.22 6.17 -4.18
C GLU A 83 -14.47 4.93 -3.30
N ASN A 84 -15.34 4.03 -3.75
CA ASN A 84 -15.57 2.72 -3.13
C ASN A 84 -14.61 1.68 -3.69
N PHE A 85 -14.05 0.82 -2.83
CA PHE A 85 -13.11 -0.21 -3.25
C PHE A 85 -13.57 -1.60 -2.83
N VAL A 86 -13.46 -2.56 -3.76
CA VAL A 86 -13.52 -3.99 -3.46
C VAL A 86 -12.19 -4.62 -3.85
N ILE A 87 -11.49 -5.11 -2.83
CA ILE A 87 -10.18 -5.75 -2.92
C ILE A 87 -10.38 -7.20 -2.51
N ILE A 88 -10.42 -8.12 -3.46
CA ILE A 88 -10.88 -9.49 -3.22
C ILE A 88 -10.00 -10.55 -3.87
N GLN A 89 -9.65 -11.60 -3.10
CA GLN A 89 -8.88 -12.74 -3.61
C GLN A 89 -7.51 -12.37 -4.20
N ASN A 90 -6.85 -11.33 -3.67
CA ASN A 90 -5.49 -10.96 -4.06
C ASN A 90 -4.46 -11.58 -3.12
N GLN A 91 -3.23 -11.64 -3.59
CA GLN A 91 -2.05 -12.04 -2.82
C GLN A 91 -1.10 -10.86 -2.66
N PHE A 92 -0.69 -10.57 -1.44
CA PHE A 92 0.29 -9.53 -1.09
C PHE A 92 1.44 -10.20 -0.34
N ILE A 93 2.60 -10.34 -0.98
CA ILE A 93 3.69 -11.20 -0.51
C ILE A 93 5.00 -10.41 -0.50
N ASN A 94 5.75 -10.48 0.59
CA ASN A 94 7.11 -9.91 0.70
C ASN A 94 7.19 -8.42 0.34
N ILE A 95 6.22 -7.60 0.78
CA ILE A 95 6.31 -6.16 0.58
C ILE A 95 7.12 -5.55 1.72
N ASP A 96 8.27 -4.96 1.42
CA ASP A 96 9.12 -4.23 2.37
C ASP A 96 8.95 -2.73 2.17
N ALA A 97 7.82 -2.18 2.62
CA ALA A 97 7.42 -0.84 2.24
C ALA A 97 8.20 0.29 2.93
N LYS A 98 9.17 0.02 3.81
CA LYS A 98 10.06 0.89 4.65
C LYS A 98 9.73 2.38 4.81
N THR A 99 9.43 3.09 3.73
CA THR A 99 9.01 4.49 3.69
C THR A 99 7.48 4.69 3.86
N SER A 100 6.65 3.68 3.59
CA SER A 100 5.18 3.79 3.58
C SER A 100 4.53 3.35 4.89
N LEU A 101 3.35 3.91 5.18
CA LEU A 101 2.61 3.67 6.43
C LEU A 101 2.13 2.23 6.56
N GLY A 102 1.75 1.59 5.45
CA GLY A 102 1.32 0.20 5.37
C GLY A 102 2.18 -0.57 4.37
N GLY A 103 2.38 -1.86 4.61
CA GLY A 103 3.10 -2.72 3.65
C GLY A 103 2.26 -3.03 2.43
N ALA A 104 1.13 -3.72 2.59
CA ALA A 104 0.30 -4.10 1.45
C ALA A 104 -0.62 -2.97 0.97
N ILE A 105 -1.50 -2.49 1.85
CA ILE A 105 -2.56 -1.54 1.49
C ILE A 105 -2.47 -0.32 2.38
N VAL A 106 -2.48 0.86 1.78
CA VAL A 106 -2.54 2.15 2.46
C VAL A 106 -3.79 2.88 1.99
N ILE A 107 -4.61 3.30 2.95
CA ILE A 107 -5.84 4.05 2.71
C ILE A 107 -5.71 5.40 3.40
N LEU A 108 -5.68 6.48 2.61
CA LEU A 108 -5.59 7.86 3.08
C LEU A 108 -6.83 8.66 2.71
N ASN A 109 -7.12 9.70 3.51
CA ASN A 109 -8.19 10.67 3.30
C ASN A 109 -9.64 10.15 3.11
N PRO A 110 -10.05 8.97 3.64
CA PRO A 110 -11.38 8.43 3.40
C PRO A 110 -12.48 9.31 4.01
N THR A 111 -13.60 9.44 3.30
CA THR A 111 -14.82 10.14 3.72
C THR A 111 -15.93 9.19 4.16
N ALA A 112 -16.96 9.75 4.82
CA ALA A 112 -18.11 9.02 5.39
C ALA A 112 -18.84 8.11 4.40
N THR A 113 -18.82 8.48 3.12
CA THR A 113 -19.52 7.77 2.05
C THR A 113 -18.73 6.58 1.52
N ASN A 114 -17.44 6.47 1.84
CA ASN A 114 -16.61 5.38 1.36
C ASN A 114 -16.99 4.05 2.02
N ILE A 115 -17.12 3.04 1.18
CA ILE A 115 -17.20 1.63 1.55
C ILE A 115 -15.96 0.96 0.96
N ILE A 116 -15.07 0.51 1.85
CA ILE A 116 -13.87 -0.24 1.47
C ILE A 116 -14.02 -1.67 1.97
N ARG A 117 -13.92 -2.63 1.05
CA ARG A 117 -14.05 -4.06 1.33
C ARG A 117 -12.76 -4.78 0.97
N ALA A 118 -12.17 -5.48 1.92
CA ALA A 118 -11.03 -6.37 1.72
C ALA A 118 -11.42 -7.79 2.14
N GLN A 119 -11.51 -8.72 1.20
CA GLN A 119 -12.06 -10.06 1.44
C GLN A 119 -11.24 -11.16 0.76
N TYR A 120 -11.06 -12.30 1.44
CA TYR A 120 -10.40 -13.47 0.86
C TYR A 120 -8.99 -13.21 0.31
N ASN A 121 -8.32 -12.14 0.76
CA ASN A 121 -6.94 -11.85 0.37
C ASN A 121 -5.97 -12.58 1.29
N THR A 122 -4.76 -12.83 0.77
CA THR A 122 -3.63 -13.32 1.54
C THR A 122 -2.59 -12.23 1.69
N PHE A 123 -2.17 -11.97 2.92
CA PHE A 123 -1.12 -11.01 3.27
C PHE A 123 0.01 -11.78 3.97
N GLU A 124 1.16 -11.91 3.32
CA GLU A 124 2.29 -12.69 3.81
C GLU A 124 3.57 -11.86 3.85
N ASN A 125 4.23 -11.81 5.01
CA ASN A 125 5.55 -11.18 5.19
C ASN A 125 5.62 -9.72 4.72
N ASN A 126 4.53 -8.96 4.90
CA ASN A 126 4.50 -7.53 4.55
C ASN A 126 4.96 -6.66 5.72
N LYS A 127 5.72 -5.62 5.40
CA LYS A 127 6.31 -4.67 6.34
C LYS A 127 5.93 -3.25 5.95
N GLY A 128 5.52 -2.45 6.94
CA GLY A 128 5.28 -1.01 6.78
C GLY A 128 5.64 -0.25 8.04
N LEU A 129 5.68 1.07 7.98
CA LEU A 129 6.09 1.91 9.12
C LEU A 129 5.14 1.80 10.31
N LYS A 130 3.82 1.74 10.04
CA LYS A 130 2.77 1.73 11.06
C LYS A 130 1.97 0.43 11.05
N ALA A 131 1.85 -0.23 9.91
CA ALA A 131 1.18 -1.52 9.79
C ALA A 131 1.89 -2.42 8.75
N GLY A 132 2.02 -3.71 9.04
CA GLY A 132 2.58 -4.66 8.08
C GLY A 132 1.67 -4.88 6.88
N ALA A 133 0.38 -5.13 7.09
CA ALA A 133 -0.56 -5.43 6.01
C ALA A 133 -1.35 -4.19 5.57
N ILE A 134 -2.35 -3.77 6.36
CA ILE A 134 -3.28 -2.70 5.98
C ILE A 134 -3.12 -1.53 6.95
N TYR A 135 -2.80 -0.35 6.42
CA TYR A 135 -2.86 0.91 7.15
C TYR A 135 -4.08 1.72 6.69
N ILE A 136 -4.82 2.24 7.66
CA ILE A 136 -6.00 3.07 7.43
C ILE A 136 -5.83 4.35 8.23
N ASP A 137 -5.70 5.48 7.53
CA ASP A 137 -5.79 6.79 8.17
C ASP A 137 -7.26 7.15 8.37
N ALA A 138 -7.76 6.91 9.58
CA ALA A 138 -9.14 7.20 9.93
C ALA A 138 -9.32 8.71 10.08
N SER A 139 -9.50 9.41 8.95
CA SER A 139 -9.90 10.81 8.96
C SER A 139 -11.30 10.96 9.57
N LEU A 140 -11.59 12.15 10.10
CA LEU A 140 -12.69 12.64 10.96
C LEU A 140 -14.15 12.28 10.56
N ARG A 141 -14.36 11.47 9.52
CA ARG A 141 -15.63 11.36 8.79
C ARG A 141 -16.28 9.97 8.82
N ALA A 142 -15.80 9.02 9.62
CA ALA A 142 -16.43 7.70 9.85
C ALA A 142 -16.79 6.86 8.58
N PRO A 143 -15.82 6.57 7.69
CA PRO A 143 -15.97 5.59 6.59
C PRO A 143 -16.33 4.16 7.08
N ARG A 144 -16.86 3.33 6.17
CA ARG A 144 -17.17 1.91 6.44
C ARG A 144 -16.09 0.98 5.88
N TYR A 145 -15.45 0.23 6.76
CA TYR A 145 -14.48 -0.80 6.40
C TYR A 145 -15.05 -2.19 6.66
N ASN A 146 -14.98 -3.06 5.66
CA ASN A 146 -15.35 -4.47 5.80
C ASN A 146 -14.14 -5.34 5.46
N ILE A 147 -13.46 -5.83 6.49
CA ILE A 147 -12.27 -6.68 6.37
C ILE A 147 -12.63 -8.04 6.94
N PHE A 148 -12.77 -9.05 6.09
CA PHE A 148 -13.20 -10.38 6.55
C PHE A 148 -12.65 -11.50 5.68
N TYR A 149 -12.49 -12.69 6.28
CA TYR A 149 -11.96 -13.89 5.62
C TYR A 149 -10.61 -13.72 4.92
N ASN A 150 -9.75 -12.82 5.40
CA ASN A 150 -8.39 -12.68 4.91
C ASN A 150 -7.43 -13.52 5.76
N ILE A 151 -6.31 -13.93 5.17
CA ILE A 151 -5.20 -14.60 5.87
C ILE A 151 -4.08 -13.58 6.06
N PHE A 152 -3.57 -13.47 7.29
CA PHE A 152 -2.45 -12.60 7.63
C PHE A 152 -1.35 -13.43 8.30
N THR A 153 -0.20 -13.54 7.64
CA THR A 153 0.95 -14.32 8.12
C THR A 153 2.20 -13.45 8.11
N ASP A 154 2.93 -13.40 9.22
CA ASP A 154 4.24 -12.74 9.34
C ASP A 154 4.31 -11.25 8.93
N ASN A 155 3.18 -10.55 8.95
CA ASN A 155 3.13 -9.12 8.68
C ASN A 155 3.58 -8.33 9.93
N LYS A 156 4.45 -7.33 9.76
CA LYS A 156 4.96 -6.53 10.89
C LYS A 156 5.07 -5.05 10.60
N ALA A 157 4.78 -4.23 11.60
CA ALA A 157 5.23 -2.84 11.57
C ALA A 157 6.74 -2.83 11.89
N VAL A 158 7.53 -2.05 11.16
CA VAL A 158 8.99 -1.99 11.37
C VAL A 158 9.46 -0.74 12.12
N GLY A 159 8.58 0.25 12.35
CA GLY A 159 8.96 1.52 12.96
C GLY A 159 10.03 2.28 12.15
N LYS A 160 10.31 3.53 12.50
CA LYS A 160 11.62 4.10 12.15
C LYS A 160 12.60 3.52 13.17
N VAL A 161 13.63 2.82 12.71
CA VAL A 161 14.83 2.66 13.53
C VAL A 161 15.36 4.08 13.69
N ILE A 162 15.18 4.66 14.88
CA ILE A 162 15.98 5.81 15.27
C ILE A 162 17.36 5.19 15.47
N GLU A 163 18.27 5.36 14.51
CA GLU A 163 19.68 5.17 14.80
C GLU A 163 20.01 6.21 15.87
N GLU A 164 19.97 5.81 17.14
CA GLU A 164 20.58 6.58 18.21
C GLU A 164 22.06 6.68 17.86
N SER A 165 22.47 7.83 17.33
CA SER A 165 23.86 8.21 17.29
C SER A 165 24.37 8.21 18.73
N ILE A 166 25.08 7.15 19.10
CA ILE A 166 25.89 7.14 20.31
C ILE A 166 27.01 8.14 20.06
N GLU A 167 26.77 9.41 20.38
CA GLU A 167 27.86 10.34 20.65
C GLU A 167 28.48 9.89 21.97
N GLU A 168 29.55 9.10 21.89
CA GLU A 168 30.51 8.96 22.97
C GLU A 168 31.01 10.36 23.34
N LYS A 169 30.45 10.92 24.40
CA LYS A 169 31.13 12.00 25.13
C LYS A 169 32.35 11.38 25.79
N GLU A 170 33.50 11.48 25.12
CA GLU A 170 34.80 11.45 25.78
C GLU A 170 34.80 12.58 26.82
N LEU A 171 34.61 12.23 28.08
CA LEU A 171 35.02 13.05 29.22
C LEU A 171 36.55 13.03 29.25
N ILE A 172 37.17 14.03 28.63
CA ILE A 172 38.53 14.45 28.99
C ILE A 172 38.37 15.38 30.19
N GLU A 173 38.52 14.84 31.39
CA GLU A 173 38.86 15.63 32.58
C GLU A 173 40.39 15.64 32.70
N GLU A 174 41.00 16.78 32.35
CA GLU A 174 42.29 17.22 32.90
C GLU A 174 42.07 18.44 33.80
#